data_AF-A0A9P6C0U6-F1
#
_entry.id   AF-A0A9P6C0U6-F1
#
_cell.length_a   1.000
_cell.length_b   1.000
_cell.length_c   1.000
_cell.angle_alpha   90.00
_cell.angle_beta   90.00
_cell.angle_gamma   90.00
#
_symmetry.space_group_name_H-M   'P 1'
#
loop_
_entity.id
_entity.type
_entity.pdbx_description
1 polymer ?
#
loop_
_entity_poly.entity_id
_entity_poly.type
_entity_poly.pdbx_seq_one_letter_code
_entity_poly.pdbx_strand_id
1 'polypeptide(L)'
;MPGGNDTYRHKLNTICSRLKLNNKKGESDNPGGDKNPIWTCKIYVNNIPYEGTGTSKDGAFEQAAKTAVYRLKDLYPQETADIS
;
A
#
# COMPACT_ATOMS: atom_id res chain seq x y z
N MET A 1 11.23 19.21 -6.76
CA MET A 1 10.33 18.46 -5.85
C MET A 1 10.61 16.98 -6.09
N PRO A 2 11.17 16.22 -5.15
CA PRO A 2 11.41 14.80 -5.36
C PRO A 2 10.07 14.05 -5.28
N GLY A 3 9.39 13.90 -6.43
CA GLY A 3 8.28 12.98 -6.59
C GLY A 3 8.85 11.57 -6.53
N GLY A 4 8.85 10.99 -5.32
CA GLY A 4 9.62 9.82 -4.96
C GLY A 4 9.19 8.54 -5.70
N ASN A 5 10.05 8.09 -6.61
CA ASN A 5 10.03 6.72 -7.16
C ASN A 5 10.19 5.64 -6.06
N ASP A 6 10.51 6.03 -4.81
CA ASP A 6 10.78 5.13 -3.68
C ASP A 6 9.57 4.81 -2.79
N THR A 7 8.39 5.37 -3.06
CA THR A 7 7.19 5.06 -2.25
C THR A 7 6.73 3.60 -2.44
N TYR A 8 6.23 2.98 -1.38
CA TYR A 8 5.64 1.64 -1.44
C TYR A 8 4.42 1.60 -2.36
N ARG A 9 3.71 2.73 -2.52
CA ARG A 9 2.64 2.86 -3.51
C ARG A 9 3.14 2.74 -4.95
N HIS A 10 4.28 3.34 -5.26
CA HIS A 10 4.91 3.18 -6.57
C HIS A 10 5.39 1.74 -6.78
N LYS A 11 6.08 1.16 -5.79
CA LYS A 11 6.51 -0.25 -5.81
C LYS A 11 5.33 -1.20 -6.01
N LEU A 12 4.23 -0.97 -5.31
CA LEU A 12 3.00 -1.75 -5.45
C LEU A 12 2.43 -1.66 -6.87
N ASN A 13 2.36 -0.46 -7.44
CA ASN A 13 1.90 -0.26 -8.82
C ASN A 13 2.76 -1.02 -9.83
N THR A 14 4.08 -0.98 -9.67
CA THR A 14 5.02 -1.73 -10.52
C THR A 14 4.80 -3.23 -10.41
N ILE A 15 4.70 -3.78 -9.19
CA ILE A 15 4.43 -5.22 -8.96
C ILE A 15 3.10 -5.62 -9.59
N CYS A 16 2.04 -4.85 -9.33
CA CYS A 16 0.71 -5.12 -9.86
C CYS A 16 0.69 -5.08 -11.38
N SER A 17 1.42 -4.14 -12.00
CA SER A 17 1.52 -4.05 -13.46
C SER A 17 2.23 -5.27 -14.07
N ARG A 18 3.31 -5.75 -13.45
CA ARG A 18 4.03 -6.96 -13.89
C ARG A 18 3.20 -8.23 -13.76
N LEU A 19 2.54 -8.38 -12.61
CA LEU A 19 1.68 -9.53 -12.31
C LEU A 19 0.30 -9.44 -12.97
N LYS A 20 0.01 -8.35 -13.70
CA LYS A 20 -1.31 -8.05 -14.30
C LYS A 20 -2.45 -8.08 -13.26
N LEU A 21 -2.14 -7.67 -12.03
CA LEU A 21 -3.09 -7.52 -10.94
C LEU A 21 -3.66 -6.10 -10.94
N ASN A 22 -4.94 -5.97 -10.60
CA ASN A 22 -5.54 -4.66 -10.35
C ASN A 22 -5.23 -4.21 -8.91
N ASN A 23 -4.89 -2.94 -8.71
CA ASN A 23 -4.84 -2.35 -7.38
C ASN A 23 -5.69 -1.08 -7.29
N LYS A 24 -6.39 -0.90 -6.16
CA LYS A 24 -7.21 0.29 -5.92
C LYS A 24 -7.18 0.68 -4.45
N LYS A 25 -7.26 1.99 -4.19
CA LYS A 25 -7.50 2.50 -2.84
C LYS A 25 -8.92 2.12 -2.42
N GLY A 26 -9.03 1.66 -1.18
CA GLY A 26 -10.27 1.28 -0.55
C GLY A 26 -10.72 2.29 0.49
N GLU A 27 -11.44 1.77 1.47
CA GLU A 27 -11.98 2.51 2.60
C GLU A 27 -10.86 3.13 3.45
N SER A 28 -11.19 4.23 4.12
CA SER A 28 -10.34 4.88 5.11
C SER A 28 -11.19 5.36 6.26
N ASP A 29 -10.76 5.07 7.48
CA ASP A 29 -11.42 5.52 8.71
C ASP A 29 -10.42 6.26 9.62
N ASN A 30 -10.92 7.14 10.49
CA ASN A 30 -10.12 7.83 11.50
C ASN A 30 -10.80 7.69 12.87
N PRO A 31 -10.70 6.52 13.53
CA PRO A 31 -11.29 6.31 14.86
C PRO A 31 -10.75 7.28 15.92
N GLY A 32 -9.55 7.84 15.73
CA GLY A 32 -8.91 8.75 16.69
C GLY A 32 -9.40 10.21 16.62
N GLY A 33 -10.18 10.58 15.60
CA GLY A 33 -10.68 11.94 15.38
C GLY A 33 -9.56 12.97 15.15
N ASP A 34 -9.90 14.25 15.23
CA ASP A 34 -8.94 15.33 14.88
C ASP A 34 -7.86 15.57 15.94
N LYS A 35 -8.13 15.23 17.20
CA LYS A 35 -7.20 15.50 18.32
C LYS A 35 -6.08 14.48 18.43
N ASN A 36 -6.32 13.24 18.03
CA ASN A 36 -5.34 12.15 18.00
C ASN A 36 -5.58 11.29 16.76
N PRO A 37 -5.28 11.80 15.55
CA PRO A 37 -5.63 11.11 14.32
C PRO A 37 -4.92 9.75 14.24
N ILE A 38 -5.72 8.70 14.14
CA ILE A 38 -5.28 7.35 13.86
C ILE A 38 -6.07 6.94 12.64
N TRP A 39 -5.43 7.03 11.48
CA TRP A 39 -6.03 6.65 10.21
C TRP A 39 -5.80 5.16 9.97
N THR A 40 -6.86 4.46 9.59
CA THR A 40 -6.83 3.09 9.11
C THR A 40 -7.29 3.11 7.66
N CYS A 41 -6.41 2.70 6.73
CA CYS A 41 -6.70 2.71 5.29
C CYS A 41 -6.53 1.31 4.70
N LYS A 42 -7.35 0.98 3.70
CA LYS A 42 -7.26 -0.28 2.95
C LYS A 42 -6.83 -0.04 1.49
N ILE A 43 -6.00 -0.93 0.97
CA ILE A 43 -5.71 -1.06 -0.47
C ILE A 43 -6.12 -2.47 -0.90
N TYR A 44 -6.87 -2.56 -1.99
CA TYR A 44 -7.25 -3.83 -2.56
C TYR A 44 -6.31 -4.18 -3.71
N VAL A 45 -5.69 -5.35 -3.66
CA VAL A 45 -4.94 -5.93 -4.78
C VAL A 45 -5.67 -7.19 -5.21
N ASN A 46 -6.18 -7.22 -6.45
CA ASN A 46 -6.98 -8.31 -6.98
C ASN A 46 -8.12 -8.74 -6.03
N ASN A 47 -8.85 -7.75 -5.50
CA ASN A 47 -9.91 -7.90 -4.50
C ASN A 47 -9.48 -8.40 -3.11
N ILE A 48 -8.19 -8.58 -2.84
CA ILE A 48 -7.67 -8.91 -1.51
C ILE A 48 -7.36 -7.60 -0.77
N PRO A 49 -7.99 -7.34 0.40
CA PRO A 49 -7.72 -6.14 1.19
C PRO A 49 -6.41 -6.25 1.95
N TYR A 50 -5.63 -5.17 1.92
CA TYR A 50 -4.44 -4.94 2.73
C TYR A 50 -4.62 -3.67 3.52
N GLU A 51 -4.43 -3.75 4.83
CA GLU A 51 -4.64 -2.64 5.74
C GLU A 51 -3.31 -2.02 6.19
N GLY A 52 -3.37 -0.72 6.46
CA GLY A 52 -2.28 0.01 7.09
C GLY A 52 -2.82 1.13 7.97
N THR A 53 -2.08 1.42 9.04
CA THR A 53 -2.42 2.45 10.01
C THR A 53 -1.38 3.56 10.02
N GLY A 54 -1.78 4.79 10.29
CA GLY A 54 -0.86 5.92 10.40
C GLY A 54 -1.48 7.15 11.05
N THR A 55 -0.65 8.12 11.43
CA THR A 55 -1.11 9.39 12.01
C THR A 55 -1.75 10.33 10.98
N SER A 56 -1.69 9.97 9.70
CA SER A 56 -2.32 10.68 8.58
C SER A 56 -2.89 9.68 7.57
N LYS A 57 -3.90 10.11 6.82
CA LYS A 57 -4.52 9.30 5.76
C LYS A 57 -3.50 8.82 4.73
N ASP A 58 -2.58 9.70 4.35
CA ASP A 58 -1.51 9.38 3.40
C ASP A 58 -0.51 8.36 3.95
N GLY A 59 -0.09 8.54 5.21
CA GLY A 59 0.78 7.58 5.91
C GLY A 59 0.13 6.21 6.09
N ALA A 60 -1.18 6.16 6.37
CA ALA A 60 -1.93 4.90 6.46
C ALA A 60 -2.02 4.18 5.11
N PHE A 61 -2.23 4.91 4.00
CA PHE A 61 -2.16 4.31 2.65
C PHE A 61 -0.75 3.83 2.29
N GLU A 62 0.29 4.56 2.69
CA GLU A 62 1.67 4.14 2.50
C GLU A 62 1.95 2.82 3.25
N GLN A 63 1.49 2.69 4.49
CA GLN A 63 1.60 1.45 5.25
C GLN A 63 0.79 0.31 4.63
N ALA A 64 -0.43 0.59 4.15
CA ALA A 64 -1.24 -0.43 3.48
C ALA A 64 -0.54 -0.94 2.21
N ALA A 65 0.08 -0.04 1.44
CA ALA A 65 0.86 -0.39 0.26
C ALA A 65 2.10 -1.20 0.64
N LYS A 66 2.79 -0.83 1.72
CA LYS A 66 3.92 -1.58 2.27
C LYS A 66 3.51 -3.02 2.61
N THR A 67 2.41 -3.22 3.34
CA THR A 67 1.87 -4.55 3.67
C THR A 67 1.59 -5.37 2.41
N ALA A 68 0.93 -4.77 1.41
CA ALA A 68 0.64 -5.44 0.15
C ALA A 68 1.93 -5.83 -0.61
N VAL A 69 2.91 -4.93 -0.69
CA VAL A 69 4.21 -5.21 -1.34
C VAL A 69 4.92 -6.39 -0.68
N TYR A 70 5.01 -6.42 0.65
CA TYR A 70 5.65 -7.54 1.33
C TYR A 70 4.93 -8.85 1.08
N ARG A 71 3.59 -8.84 1.09
CA ARG A 71 2.83 -10.06 0.80
C ARG A 71 3.03 -10.54 -0.63
N LEU A 72 3.05 -9.63 -1.60
CA LEU A 72 3.30 -9.98 -3.00
C LEU A 72 4.73 -10.46 -3.23
N LYS A 73 5.72 -9.91 -2.52
CA LYS A 73 7.10 -10.41 -2.56
C LYS A 73 7.23 -11.84 -2.04
N ASP A 74 6.49 -12.17 -0.98
CA ASP A 74 6.44 -13.53 -0.43
C ASP A 74 5.74 -14.51 -1.38
N LEU A 75 4.67 -14.09 -2.06
CA LEU A 75 3.93 -14.94 -2.99
C LEU A 75 4.60 -15.07 -4.37
N TYR A 76 5.30 -14.03 -4.84
CA TYR A 76 5.91 -13.93 -6.18
C TYR A 76 7.36 -13.41 -6.09
N PRO A 77 8.29 -14.20 -5.52
CA PRO A 77 9.65 -13.73 -5.27
C PRO A 77 10.46 -13.46 -6.55
N GLN A 78 10.20 -14.17 -7.65
CA GLN A 78 10.95 -14.01 -8.91
C GLN A 78 10.61 -12.69 -9.61
N GLU A 79 9.35 -12.29 -9.55
CA GLU A 79 8.76 -11.15 -10.27
C GLU A 79 8.99 -9.82 -9.54
N THR A 80 9.44 -9.92 -8.29
CA THR A 80 9.64 -8.80 -7.36
C THR A 80 11.09 -8.65 -6.88
N ALA A 81 12.01 -9.51 -7.32
CA ALA A 81 13.40 -9.57 -6.87
C ALA A 81 14.18 -8.26 -7.06
N ASP A 82 13.90 -7.50 -8.12
CA ASP A 82 14.56 -6.23 -8.44
C ASP A 82 13.86 -5.00 -7.83
N ILE A 83 12.69 -5.16 -7.22
CA ILE A 83 11.93 -4.07 -6.62
C ILE A 83 12.41 -3.90 -5.18
N SER A 84 13.49 -3.15 -4.98
CA SER A 84 14.13 -2.93 -3.66
C SER A 84 13.62 -1.67 -2.98
#